data_AF-A0AAD2CI12-F1
#
_entry.id   AF-A0AAD2CI12-F1
#
_cell.length_a   1.000
_cell.length_b   1.000
_cell.length_c   1.000
_cell.angle_alpha   90.00
_cell.angle_beta   90.00
_cell.angle_gamma   90.00
#
_symmetry.space_group_name_H-M   'P 1'
#
loop_
_entity.id
_entity.type
_entity.pdbx_description
1 polymer ?
#
loop_
_entity_poly.entity_id
_entity_poly.type
_entity_poly.pdbx_seq_one_letter_code
_entity_poly.pdbx_strand_id
1 'polypeptide(L)'
;MTTSRIFHPRHFMTTTTLLLLAIVAATANAQTIANLQVGDEICAEGFVLDTYCIERTTLLDNPTVFSLENPELHSVHCLVDVNSCFSSPFEMLVNVGSQEYARGWRFDDAGRQAMVTLGRQVGSQTLGCTECEPDGGDPTDVAFTRQQEGLRAVVKAQVTSLKLEDDLKVPELTLLADPIHTNTTISTIPILDESVTDPCQRFYGMTNILDILTPEEQSQLFTTETPASFRNLRLIHGSCMLIGWGLLLPNGMLVARYFKLHPSSNSAWFKFHRICQPTGLLVATVGWIIALVNFDVFSDRDTRFVHGLVGSIVMALGWLQPLNAYFRPHISPDHPKTTTRIVWEHYHRGAGWFCFFCSLIVIVLGTLIIPRPNDRLGFQSAFVVCLLIMLGNLAFMKSDSKQDLRGFCCTRKIPPAEEPKEKDEDNA
;
A
#
# COMPACT_ATOMS: atom_id res chain seq x y z
N MET A 1 -11.41 -56.89 32.32
CA MET A 1 -12.13 -57.14 31.05
C MET A 1 -12.98 -55.89 30.77
N THR A 2 -12.43 -54.93 30.03
CA THR A 2 -12.78 -54.57 28.61
C THR A 2 -14.03 -53.67 28.52
N THR A 3 -13.87 -52.33 28.46
CA THR A 3 -13.85 -51.43 27.26
C THR A 3 -15.19 -51.36 26.50
N SER A 4 -15.84 -50.20 26.28
CA SER A 4 -15.45 -49.10 25.38
C SER A 4 -16.31 -47.85 25.63
N ARG A 5 -15.75 -46.74 26.13
CA ARG A 5 -15.44 -45.46 25.44
C ARG A 5 -16.56 -44.83 24.59
N ILE A 6 -17.26 -43.88 25.23
CA ILE A 6 -18.07 -42.83 24.61
C ILE A 6 -17.19 -41.60 24.34
N PHE A 7 -17.37 -41.04 23.15
CA PHE A 7 -16.76 -39.82 22.61
C PHE A 7 -16.91 -38.59 23.54
N HIS A 8 -15.83 -37.85 23.73
CA HIS A 8 -15.81 -36.54 24.40
C HIS A 8 -15.36 -35.47 23.38
N PRO A 9 -16.08 -34.34 23.22
CA PRO A 9 -15.69 -33.29 22.29
C PRO A 9 -14.62 -32.39 22.93
N ARG A 10 -13.41 -32.42 22.39
CA ARG A 10 -12.41 -31.37 22.53
C ARG A 10 -12.01 -30.98 21.12
N HIS A 11 -12.43 -29.79 20.67
CA HIS A 11 -11.77 -28.95 19.67
C HIS A 11 -12.70 -27.76 19.38
N PHE A 12 -12.78 -26.83 20.33
CA PHE A 12 -13.30 -25.49 20.10
C PHE A 12 -12.52 -24.55 21.02
N MET A 13 -11.96 -23.50 20.42
CA MET A 13 -11.25 -22.38 21.06
C MET A 13 -9.88 -22.66 21.68
N THR A 14 -8.84 -22.57 20.84
CA THR A 14 -7.50 -22.15 21.27
C THR A 14 -6.97 -21.12 20.25
N THR A 15 -7.42 -19.87 20.38
CA THR A 15 -6.83 -18.70 19.72
C THR A 15 -7.10 -17.47 20.57
N THR A 16 -6.40 -17.31 21.70
CA THR A 16 -6.27 -16.03 22.43
C THR A 16 -5.35 -16.24 23.64
N THR A 17 -4.04 -16.13 23.46
CA THR A 17 -3.07 -15.77 24.52
C THR A 17 -1.66 -15.78 23.92
N LEU A 18 -1.14 -14.61 23.57
CA LEU A 18 0.30 -14.27 23.52
C LEU A 18 0.38 -12.76 23.26
N LEU A 19 -0.08 -11.96 24.24
CA LEU A 19 0.29 -10.55 24.36
C LEU A 19 1.38 -10.49 25.42
N LEU A 20 2.63 -10.56 24.96
CA LEU A 20 3.82 -10.52 25.80
C LEU A 20 4.08 -9.08 26.24
N LEU A 21 4.26 -8.91 27.55
CA LEU A 21 4.92 -7.76 28.15
C LEU A 21 6.29 -7.56 27.48
N ALA A 22 6.47 -6.39 26.88
CA ALA A 22 7.77 -5.76 26.71
C ALA A 22 7.55 -4.23 26.81
N ILE A 23 7.31 -3.75 28.04
CA ILE A 23 7.50 -2.34 28.36
C ILE A 23 8.78 -2.28 29.18
N VAL A 24 9.91 -2.24 28.49
CA VAL A 24 11.10 -1.59 29.06
C VAL A 24 10.88 -0.11 28.73
N ALA A 25 10.61 0.69 29.76
CA ALA A 25 10.71 2.13 29.63
C ALA A 25 12.18 2.46 29.35
N ALA A 26 12.52 2.64 28.07
CA ALA A 26 13.73 3.35 27.70
C ALA A 26 13.52 4.80 28.16
N THR A 27 14.12 5.18 29.28
CA THR A 27 14.36 6.58 29.55
C THR A 27 15.33 7.05 28.49
N ALA A 28 14.82 7.63 27.41
CA ALA A 28 15.64 8.41 26.49
C ALA A 28 16.23 9.55 27.32
N ASN A 29 17.49 9.41 27.71
CA ASN A 29 18.28 10.59 28.01
C ASN A 29 18.26 11.39 26.71
N ALA A 30 17.58 12.54 26.71
CA ALA A 30 17.71 13.49 25.63
C ALA A 30 19.21 13.83 25.58
N GLN A 31 19.92 13.19 24.65
CA GLN A 31 21.31 13.50 24.40
C GLN A 31 21.30 14.92 23.84
N THR A 32 21.88 15.84 24.60
CA THR A 32 22.01 17.23 24.17
C THR A 32 22.98 17.28 23.00
N ILE A 33 22.49 17.75 21.87
CA ILE A 33 23.32 18.12 20.73
C ILE A 33 24.06 19.38 21.15
N ALA A 34 25.37 19.26 21.32
CA ALA A 34 26.17 20.30 21.95
C ALA A 34 26.51 21.42 20.97
N ASN A 35 26.67 21.08 19.68
CA ASN A 35 27.11 21.99 18.64
C ASN A 35 25.97 22.61 17.81
N LEU A 36 24.71 22.34 18.16
CA LEU A 36 23.58 22.83 17.39
C LEU A 36 22.36 23.16 18.25
N GLN A 37 21.77 24.32 18.02
CA GLN A 37 20.58 24.83 18.69
C GLN A 37 19.55 25.36 17.68
N VAL A 38 18.29 25.42 18.12
CA VAL A 38 17.24 26.10 17.35
C VAL A 38 17.57 27.59 17.29
N GLY A 39 17.54 28.16 16.08
CA GLY A 39 17.92 29.53 15.78
C GLY A 39 19.31 29.67 15.16
N ASP A 40 20.14 28.63 15.20
CA ASP A 40 21.49 28.68 14.61
C ASP A 40 21.43 28.82 13.10
N GLU A 41 22.30 29.67 12.55
CA GLU A 41 22.55 29.74 11.11
C GLU A 41 23.56 28.67 10.72
N ILE A 42 23.18 27.84 9.75
CA ILE A 42 24.03 26.76 9.24
C ILE A 42 24.21 26.88 7.73
N CYS A 43 25.26 26.24 7.23
CA CYS A 43 25.35 25.86 5.84
C CYS A 43 25.32 24.34 5.70
N ALA A 44 24.48 23.85 4.79
CA ALA A 44 24.35 22.43 4.51
C ALA A 44 24.39 22.18 3.00
N GLU A 45 24.85 20.98 2.63
CA GLU A 45 25.05 20.60 1.24
C GLU A 45 24.69 19.12 1.06
N GLY A 46 23.94 18.80 0.01
CA GLY A 46 23.48 17.43 -0.20
C GLY A 46 22.49 17.26 -1.35
N PHE A 47 22.05 16.02 -1.57
CA PHE A 47 20.99 15.72 -2.53
C PHE A 47 19.64 16.12 -1.96
N VAL A 48 18.82 16.76 -2.78
CA VAL A 48 17.47 17.16 -2.43
C VAL A 48 16.51 16.13 -3.01
N LEU A 49 15.72 15.51 -2.13
CA LEU A 49 14.73 14.52 -2.51
C LEU A 49 13.36 14.90 -1.97
N ASP A 50 12.31 14.58 -2.73
CA ASP A 50 10.96 14.69 -2.24
C ASP A 50 10.66 13.54 -1.25
N THR A 51 9.90 13.88 -0.21
CA THR A 51 9.50 12.91 0.82
C THR A 51 8.62 11.80 0.27
N TYR A 52 7.89 12.00 -0.83
CA TYR A 52 7.11 10.94 -1.45
C TYR A 52 8.02 9.81 -1.98
N CYS A 53 9.14 10.13 -2.63
CA CYS A 53 10.18 9.18 -3.05
C CYS A 53 10.90 8.54 -1.86
N ILE A 54 11.16 9.29 -0.78
CA ILE A 54 11.74 8.75 0.46
C ILE A 54 10.78 7.72 1.10
N GLU A 55 9.53 8.10 1.33
CA GLU A 55 8.53 7.27 2.00
C GLU A 55 8.14 6.03 1.18
N ARG A 56 8.16 6.13 -0.16
CA ARG A 56 7.93 4.98 -1.02
C ARG A 56 9.15 4.07 -1.15
N THR A 57 10.31 4.47 -0.62
CA THR A 57 11.58 3.72 -0.53
C THR A 57 12.32 3.53 -1.85
N THR A 58 11.70 3.91 -2.96
CA THR A 58 12.24 3.76 -4.32
C THR A 58 11.87 4.97 -5.15
N LEU A 59 12.72 5.34 -6.10
CA LEU A 59 12.46 6.52 -6.93
C LEU A 59 11.20 6.31 -7.79
N LEU A 60 10.39 7.36 -7.94
CA LEU A 60 9.14 7.28 -8.68
C LEU A 60 9.36 7.03 -10.18
N ASP A 61 10.31 7.74 -10.74
CA ASP A 61 10.82 7.66 -12.09
C ASP A 61 11.75 6.45 -12.33
N ASN A 62 12.42 5.95 -11.29
CA ASN A 62 13.21 4.73 -11.35
C ASN A 62 12.91 3.74 -10.20
N PRO A 63 11.84 2.93 -10.33
CA PRO A 63 11.37 2.05 -9.25
C PRO A 63 12.32 0.91 -8.84
N THR A 64 13.43 0.72 -9.57
CA THR A 64 14.47 -0.26 -9.21
C THR A 64 15.55 0.29 -8.29
N VAL A 65 15.58 1.61 -8.09
CA VAL A 65 16.58 2.30 -7.28
C VAL A 65 15.99 2.68 -5.93
N PHE A 66 16.69 2.31 -4.84
CA PHE A 66 16.33 2.75 -3.50
C PHE A 66 16.67 4.24 -3.31
N SER A 67 15.72 4.98 -2.75
CA SER A 67 15.78 6.44 -2.65
C SER A 67 16.94 6.97 -1.80
N LEU A 68 17.43 6.17 -0.86
CA LEU A 68 18.54 6.51 0.03
C LEU A 68 19.87 5.86 -0.39
N GLU A 69 19.94 5.12 -1.49
CA GLU A 69 21.19 4.51 -1.96
C GLU A 69 21.81 5.29 -3.12
N ASN A 70 21.03 5.58 -4.15
CA ASN A 70 21.52 6.27 -5.37
C ASN A 70 20.60 7.47 -5.71
N PRO A 71 20.54 8.51 -4.85
CA PRO A 71 19.68 9.68 -5.05
C PRO A 71 20.04 10.47 -6.33
N GLU A 72 21.26 10.34 -6.85
CA GLU A 72 21.69 10.89 -8.14
C GLU A 72 20.93 10.31 -9.33
N LEU A 73 20.28 9.15 -9.19
CA LEU A 73 19.46 8.58 -10.26
C LEU A 73 18.02 9.12 -10.27
N HIS A 74 17.71 10.07 -9.39
CA HIS A 74 16.41 10.72 -9.35
C HIS A 74 16.39 11.92 -10.30
N SER A 75 15.52 11.89 -11.30
CA SER A 75 15.43 12.95 -12.29
C SER A 75 14.86 14.24 -11.70
N VAL A 76 15.39 15.37 -12.18
CA VAL A 76 14.84 16.69 -11.88
C VAL A 76 13.37 16.80 -12.32
N HIS A 77 13.00 16.17 -13.45
CA HIS A 77 11.60 16.11 -13.91
C HIS A 77 10.66 15.57 -12.83
N CYS A 78 11.05 14.49 -12.16
CA CYS A 78 10.25 13.92 -11.09
C CYS A 78 10.07 14.91 -9.92
N LEU A 79 11.13 15.65 -9.58
CA LEU A 79 11.09 16.63 -8.49
C LEU A 79 10.28 17.90 -8.80
N VAL A 80 10.06 18.26 -10.06
CA VAL A 80 9.48 19.59 -10.40
C VAL A 80 8.19 19.58 -11.21
N ASP A 81 7.87 18.46 -11.87
CA ASP A 81 6.69 18.32 -12.73
C ASP A 81 5.71 17.25 -12.25
N VAL A 82 6.18 16.25 -11.49
CA VAL A 82 5.29 15.18 -11.01
C VAL A 82 4.61 15.63 -9.73
N ASN A 83 3.28 15.83 -9.81
CA ASN A 83 2.48 16.41 -8.73
C ASN A 83 2.70 15.72 -7.38
N SER A 84 2.71 14.39 -7.33
CA SER A 84 2.90 13.65 -6.08
C SER A 84 4.26 13.93 -5.42
N CYS A 85 5.29 14.21 -6.23
CA CYS A 85 6.65 14.48 -5.76
C CYS A 85 6.80 15.95 -5.37
N PHE A 86 6.59 16.89 -6.29
CA PHE A 86 6.87 18.31 -6.03
C PHE A 86 5.92 18.93 -4.98
N SER A 87 4.70 18.39 -4.81
CA SER A 87 3.77 18.85 -3.78
C SER A 87 4.07 18.28 -2.39
N SER A 88 4.88 17.22 -2.31
CA SER A 88 5.33 16.68 -1.03
C SER A 88 6.44 17.55 -0.43
N PRO A 89 6.66 17.51 0.89
CA PRO A 89 7.82 18.12 1.54
C PRO A 89 9.15 17.66 0.93
N PHE A 90 10.18 18.49 1.01
CA PHE A 90 11.53 18.17 0.49
C PHE A 90 12.50 17.99 1.65
N GLU A 91 13.41 17.05 1.50
CA GLU A 91 14.49 16.78 2.44
C GLU A 91 15.84 16.82 1.73
N MET A 92 16.83 17.44 2.37
CA MET A 92 18.24 17.31 2.00
C MET A 92 18.81 16.07 2.67
N LEU A 93 19.25 15.13 1.85
CA LEU A 93 19.97 13.94 2.26
C LEU A 93 21.42 14.29 2.58
N VAL A 94 21.95 13.66 3.64
CA VAL A 94 23.32 13.82 4.10
C VAL A 94 24.09 12.51 3.93
N ASN A 95 25.36 12.60 3.56
CA ASN A 95 26.24 11.45 3.49
C ASN A 95 26.92 11.26 4.85
N VAL A 96 26.51 10.23 5.58
CA VAL A 96 27.05 9.89 6.91
C VAL A 96 28.12 8.77 6.87
N GLY A 97 28.71 8.52 5.70
CA GLY A 97 29.88 7.65 5.55
C GLY A 97 29.63 6.17 5.27
N SER A 98 28.39 5.76 4.95
CA SER A 98 28.06 4.43 4.40
C SER A 98 27.71 4.53 2.90
N GLN A 99 27.49 3.40 2.22
CA GLN A 99 26.92 3.38 0.86
C GLN A 99 25.45 3.88 0.82
N GLU A 100 24.90 4.31 1.95
CA GLU A 100 23.54 4.81 2.12
C GLU A 100 23.57 6.26 2.60
N TYR A 101 22.69 7.08 2.04
CA TYR A 101 22.39 8.42 2.51
C TYR A 101 21.44 8.38 3.69
N ALA A 102 21.67 9.27 4.66
CA ALA A 102 20.72 9.52 5.72
C ALA A 102 19.81 10.69 5.35
N ARG A 103 18.57 10.65 5.84
CA ARG A 103 17.65 11.78 5.79
C ARG A 103 18.18 12.86 6.74
N GLY A 104 18.45 14.04 6.20
CA GLY A 104 19.18 15.10 6.88
C GLY A 104 18.29 16.24 7.37
N TRP A 105 17.88 17.10 6.43
CA TRP A 105 17.21 18.35 6.76
C TRP A 105 15.92 18.49 5.99
N ARG A 106 14.81 18.73 6.69
CA ARG A 106 13.52 19.02 6.06
C ARG A 106 13.36 20.52 5.84
N PHE A 107 12.92 20.89 4.64
CA PHE A 107 12.59 22.28 4.32
C PHE A 107 11.15 22.60 4.72
N ASP A 108 10.92 23.84 5.15
CA ASP A 108 9.59 24.41 5.22
C ASP A 108 8.97 24.63 3.82
N ASP A 109 7.72 25.09 3.77
CA ASP A 109 7.00 25.26 2.50
C ASP A 109 7.68 26.27 1.56
N ALA A 110 8.30 27.31 2.11
CA ALA A 110 9.04 28.32 1.34
C ALA A 110 10.33 27.71 0.77
N GLY A 111 11.07 26.97 1.59
CA GLY A 111 12.27 26.26 1.16
C GLY A 111 11.97 25.19 0.12
N ARG A 112 10.86 24.44 0.25
CA ARG A 112 10.38 23.51 -0.77
C ARG A 112 10.13 24.22 -2.11
N GLN A 113 9.44 25.36 -2.09
CA GLN A 113 9.19 26.15 -3.32
C GLN A 113 10.50 26.66 -3.95
N ALA A 114 11.46 27.07 -3.12
CA ALA A 114 12.79 27.48 -3.58
C ALA A 114 13.55 26.31 -4.24
N MET A 115 13.45 25.09 -3.68
CA MET A 115 14.04 23.88 -4.29
C MET A 115 13.39 23.50 -5.62
N VAL A 116 12.06 23.61 -5.74
CA VAL A 116 11.36 23.41 -7.02
C VAL A 116 11.81 24.46 -8.04
N THR A 117 11.97 25.72 -7.62
CA THR A 117 12.44 26.80 -8.49
C THR A 117 13.86 26.54 -8.96
N LEU A 118 14.77 26.16 -8.06
CA LEU A 118 16.14 25.77 -8.39
C LEU A 118 16.15 24.57 -9.36
N GLY A 119 15.34 23.54 -9.09
CA GLY A 119 15.18 22.39 -9.98
C GLY A 119 14.76 22.79 -11.39
N ARG A 120 13.85 23.75 -11.53
CA ARG A 120 13.41 24.26 -12.85
C ARG A 120 14.47 25.08 -13.57
N GLN A 121 15.35 25.74 -12.83
CA GLN A 121 16.50 26.47 -13.39
C GLN A 121 17.58 25.52 -13.92
N VAL A 122 17.82 24.39 -13.24
CA VAL A 122 18.90 23.45 -13.60
C VAL A 122 18.45 22.27 -14.46
N GLY A 123 17.14 22.03 -14.53
CA GLY A 123 16.53 20.96 -15.30
C GLY A 123 16.53 21.24 -16.81
N SER A 124 15.98 20.31 -17.59
CA SER A 124 16.06 20.36 -19.05
C SER A 124 14.77 19.89 -19.72
N GLN A 125 14.30 20.67 -20.68
CA GLN A 125 13.08 20.35 -21.45
C GLN A 125 13.26 19.09 -22.32
N THR A 126 14.46 18.87 -22.85
CA THR A 126 14.83 17.66 -23.63
C THR A 126 14.85 16.39 -22.77
N LEU A 127 14.97 16.53 -21.44
CA LEU A 127 14.85 15.44 -20.47
C LEU A 127 13.44 15.31 -19.86
N GLY A 128 12.46 16.02 -20.43
CA GLY A 128 11.05 15.90 -20.06
C GLY A 128 10.53 16.94 -19.08
N CYS A 129 11.38 17.85 -18.59
CA CYS A 129 10.93 18.91 -17.69
C CYS A 129 10.16 20.02 -18.45
N THR A 130 8.85 20.06 -18.29
CA THR A 130 7.94 20.96 -19.00
C THR A 130 7.96 22.40 -18.48
N GLU A 131 8.20 22.60 -17.17
CA GLU A 131 8.27 23.94 -16.55
C GLU A 131 9.71 24.44 -16.35
N CYS A 132 10.71 23.76 -16.91
CA CYS A 132 12.12 24.18 -16.87
C CYS A 132 12.45 25.24 -17.91
N GLU A 133 13.56 25.95 -17.69
CA GLU A 133 14.06 26.94 -18.66
C GLU A 133 14.40 26.32 -20.03
N PRO A 134 14.26 27.09 -21.13
CA PRO A 134 14.51 26.57 -22.47
C PRO A 134 15.92 26.06 -22.69
N ASP A 135 16.01 24.92 -23.35
CA ASP A 135 17.26 24.31 -23.73
C ASP A 135 17.99 25.15 -24.80
N GLY A 136 18.98 25.96 -24.40
CA GLY A 136 19.94 26.59 -25.33
C GLY A 136 20.05 28.11 -25.21
N GLY A 137 19.69 28.68 -24.05
CA GLY A 137 20.04 30.06 -23.69
C GLY A 137 21.56 30.28 -23.69
N ASP A 138 21.97 31.56 -23.72
CA ASP A 138 23.37 31.99 -23.74
C ASP A 138 24.18 31.22 -22.67
N PRO A 139 25.26 30.51 -23.02
CA PRO A 139 26.07 29.74 -22.07
C PRO A 139 26.75 30.61 -21.00
N THR A 140 26.69 31.94 -21.12
CA THR A 140 27.14 32.89 -20.10
C THR A 140 26.03 33.37 -19.16
N ASP A 141 24.76 33.05 -19.43
CA ASP A 141 23.62 33.61 -18.69
C ASP A 141 22.89 32.58 -17.80
N VAL A 142 23.16 31.28 -17.95
CA VAL A 142 22.90 30.26 -16.91
C VAL A 142 23.83 29.06 -17.10
N ALA A 143 24.99 29.11 -16.45
CA ALA A 143 26.02 28.08 -16.47
C ALA A 143 25.74 26.94 -15.47
N PHE A 144 24.69 26.19 -15.78
CA PHE A 144 24.46 24.85 -15.26
C PHE A 144 24.72 23.84 -16.38
N THR A 145 25.61 22.86 -16.17
CA THR A 145 25.52 21.61 -16.94
C THR A 145 24.16 21.03 -16.63
N ARG A 146 23.21 21.14 -17.57
CA ARG A 146 21.84 20.64 -17.43
C ARG A 146 21.86 19.27 -16.78
N GLN A 147 21.25 19.16 -15.62
CA GLN A 147 21.44 17.97 -14.79
C GLN A 147 20.70 16.78 -15.39
N GLN A 148 21.46 15.76 -15.78
CA GLN A 148 20.96 14.42 -16.09
C GLN A 148 20.79 13.57 -14.82
N GLU A 149 21.41 13.97 -13.72
CA GLU A 149 21.53 13.23 -12.47
C GLU A 149 21.14 14.16 -11.30
N GLY A 150 20.53 13.61 -10.26
CA GLY A 150 19.83 14.21 -9.11
C GLY A 150 20.14 15.64 -8.68
N LEU A 151 19.12 16.31 -8.16
CA LEU A 151 19.20 17.69 -7.67
C LEU A 151 20.09 17.76 -6.43
N ARG A 152 21.24 18.46 -6.54
CA ARG A 152 22.16 18.68 -5.42
C ARG A 152 22.29 20.16 -5.12
N ALA A 153 22.09 20.55 -3.87
CA ALA A 153 22.04 21.95 -3.48
C ALA A 153 22.91 22.23 -2.27
N VAL A 154 23.46 23.44 -2.24
CA VAL A 154 24.04 24.07 -1.05
C VAL A 154 23.08 25.17 -0.56
N VAL A 155 22.89 25.25 0.74
CA VAL A 155 21.93 26.17 1.37
C VAL A 155 22.54 26.89 2.55
N LYS A 156 22.19 28.18 2.70
CA LYS A 156 22.29 28.90 3.97
C LYS A 156 20.91 28.95 4.62
N ALA A 157 20.80 28.43 5.84
CA ALA A 157 19.51 28.26 6.50
C ALA A 157 19.59 28.50 8.02
N GLN A 158 18.45 28.71 8.65
CA GLN A 158 18.28 28.73 10.09
C GLN A 158 17.59 27.44 10.56
N VAL A 159 18.10 26.86 11.65
CA VAL A 159 17.47 25.70 12.30
C VAL A 159 16.20 26.13 13.01
N THR A 160 15.05 25.57 12.64
CA THR A 160 13.75 25.90 13.24
C THR A 160 13.26 24.83 14.20
N SER A 161 13.65 23.57 13.99
CA SER A 161 13.31 22.46 14.88
C SER A 161 14.41 21.42 14.95
N LEU A 162 14.79 21.08 16.18
CA LEU A 162 15.55 19.87 16.52
C LEU A 162 14.68 18.83 17.23
N LYS A 163 13.36 19.10 17.31
CA LYS A 163 12.40 18.29 18.05
C LYS A 163 11.96 17.11 17.19
N LEU A 164 12.62 15.98 17.39
CA LEU A 164 12.30 14.69 16.79
C LEU A 164 11.16 14.01 17.56
N GLU A 165 10.03 14.71 17.74
CA GLU A 165 8.94 14.31 18.64
C GLU A 165 8.15 13.07 18.18
N ASP A 166 8.45 12.53 16.99
CA ASP A 166 7.94 11.24 16.50
C ASP A 166 9.09 10.37 15.99
N ASP A 167 8.96 9.05 16.15
CA ASP A 167 9.87 8.06 15.59
C ASP A 167 10.00 8.33 14.07
N LEU A 168 11.16 8.82 13.61
CA LEU A 168 11.53 9.05 12.19
C LEU A 168 11.31 10.47 11.61
N LYS A 169 11.15 11.50 12.44
CA LYS A 169 11.30 12.90 12.00
C LYS A 169 12.78 13.26 11.80
N VAL A 170 13.05 14.27 10.97
CA VAL A 170 14.37 14.89 10.78
C VAL A 170 14.30 16.37 11.17
N PRO A 171 15.44 17.02 11.50
CA PRO A 171 15.50 18.45 11.77
C PRO A 171 14.89 19.32 10.66
N GLU A 172 14.35 20.48 11.04
CA GLU A 172 13.72 21.41 10.10
C GLU A 172 14.54 22.70 9.92
N LEU A 173 14.53 23.20 8.68
CA LEU A 173 15.23 24.39 8.24
C LEU A 173 14.30 25.39 7.55
N THR A 174 14.56 26.68 7.78
CA THR A 174 14.07 27.79 6.95
C THR A 174 15.24 28.42 6.21
N LEU A 175 15.12 28.57 4.89
CA LEU A 175 16.17 29.17 4.07
C LEU A 175 16.34 30.66 4.39
N LEU A 176 17.60 31.11 4.50
CA LEU A 176 17.96 32.52 4.71
C LEU A 176 18.45 33.20 3.42
N ALA A 177 18.76 32.41 2.39
CA ALA A 177 19.19 32.84 1.08
C ALA A 177 18.68 31.86 0.02
N ASP A 178 18.68 32.29 -1.25
CA ASP A 178 18.33 31.41 -2.36
C ASP A 178 19.30 30.22 -2.42
N PRO A 179 18.79 28.99 -2.61
CA PRO A 179 19.62 27.80 -2.70
C PRO A 179 20.41 27.82 -4.00
N ILE A 180 21.64 27.31 -3.95
CA ILE A 180 22.55 27.27 -5.11
C ILE A 180 22.81 25.82 -5.48
N HIS A 181 22.83 25.52 -6.77
CA HIS A 181 23.16 24.18 -7.24
C HIS A 181 24.65 23.87 -6.99
N THR A 182 24.99 22.67 -6.50
CA THR A 182 26.37 22.40 -6.07
C THR A 182 27.39 22.43 -7.21
N ASN A 183 27.01 22.02 -8.42
CA ASN A 183 27.89 22.06 -9.61
C ASN A 183 27.80 23.38 -10.40
N THR A 184 27.29 24.45 -9.79
CA THR A 184 27.27 25.78 -10.42
C THR A 184 28.69 26.22 -10.75
N THR A 185 28.97 26.43 -12.04
CA THR A 185 30.29 26.87 -12.53
C THR A 185 30.13 28.27 -13.13
N ILE A 186 29.98 29.33 -12.31
CA ILE A 186 29.82 30.69 -12.88
C ILE A 186 30.67 31.76 -12.21
N SER A 187 31.39 32.50 -13.07
CA SER A 187 32.12 33.75 -12.84
C SER A 187 31.26 34.96 -12.40
N THR A 188 29.98 34.80 -12.06
CA THR A 188 29.06 35.93 -11.72
C THR A 188 28.63 35.97 -10.26
N ILE A 189 28.85 34.91 -9.48
CA ILE A 189 28.73 34.94 -8.02
C ILE A 189 30.10 35.36 -7.48
N PRO A 190 30.21 36.29 -6.51
CA PRO A 190 31.50 36.65 -5.93
C PRO A 190 32.13 35.39 -5.31
N ILE A 191 33.11 34.81 -6.00
CA ILE A 191 33.85 33.67 -5.47
C ILE A 191 34.72 34.23 -4.35
N LEU A 192 34.48 33.79 -3.11
CA LEU A 192 35.30 34.16 -1.97
C LEU A 192 36.74 33.62 -2.12
N ASP A 193 36.89 32.41 -2.68
CA ASP A 193 38.17 31.78 -3.03
C ASP A 193 37.96 30.61 -4.02
N GLU A 194 38.62 30.66 -5.21
CA GLU A 194 38.54 29.61 -6.24
C GLU A 194 39.30 28.32 -5.88
N SER A 195 40.16 28.36 -4.86
CA SER A 195 40.92 27.19 -4.38
C SER A 195 40.13 26.29 -3.41
N VAL A 196 38.95 26.75 -2.99
CA VAL A 196 38.10 26.08 -2.00
C VAL A 196 37.09 25.16 -2.70
N THR A 197 37.18 23.86 -2.40
CA THR A 197 36.29 22.83 -2.97
C THR A 197 34.98 22.66 -2.21
N ASP A 198 34.91 23.08 -0.95
CA ASP A 198 33.69 22.99 -0.13
C ASP A 198 32.66 24.04 -0.59
N PRO A 199 31.45 23.65 -1.02
CA PRO A 199 30.43 24.58 -1.50
C PRO A 199 29.97 25.58 -0.43
N CYS A 200 29.90 25.17 0.83
CA CYS A 200 29.46 26.04 1.91
C CYS A 200 30.41 27.21 2.13
N GLN A 201 31.71 26.93 2.16
CA GLN A 201 32.74 27.95 2.26
C GLN A 201 32.80 28.79 0.98
N ARG A 202 32.64 28.17 -0.20
CA ARG A 202 32.71 28.84 -1.50
C ARG A 202 31.60 29.88 -1.70
N PHE A 203 30.36 29.54 -1.36
CA PHE A 203 29.20 30.38 -1.67
C PHE A 203 28.73 31.25 -0.50
N TYR A 204 28.92 30.79 0.74
CA TYR A 204 28.43 31.49 1.92
C TYR A 204 29.53 31.84 2.94
N GLY A 205 30.77 31.41 2.74
CA GLY A 205 31.89 31.65 3.67
C GLY A 205 31.69 30.96 5.02
N MET A 206 30.92 29.87 5.05
CA MET A 206 30.56 29.11 6.25
C MET A 206 31.13 27.70 6.17
N THR A 207 31.51 27.12 7.31
CA THR A 207 31.84 25.69 7.40
C THR A 207 30.58 24.85 7.20
N ASN A 208 30.71 23.74 6.47
CA ASN A 208 29.63 22.76 6.32
C ASN A 208 29.23 22.18 7.69
N ILE A 209 27.92 22.09 7.94
CA ILE A 209 27.39 21.58 9.21
C ILE A 209 27.86 20.16 9.54
N LEU A 210 28.10 19.32 8.52
CA LEU A 210 28.60 17.96 8.72
C LEU A 210 30.05 17.92 9.24
N ASP A 211 30.83 18.98 9.00
CA ASP A 211 32.19 19.11 9.53
C ASP A 211 32.21 19.68 10.97
N ILE A 212 31.09 20.26 11.41
CA ILE A 212 30.92 20.81 12.77
C ILE A 212 30.39 19.73 13.72
N LEU A 213 29.44 18.91 13.28
CA LEU A 213 28.78 17.90 14.10
C LEU A 213 29.65 16.66 14.31
N THR A 214 29.69 16.13 15.53
CA THR A 214 30.36 14.83 15.78
C THR A 214 29.58 13.68 15.16
N PRO A 215 30.21 12.51 14.89
CA PRO A 215 29.50 11.34 14.38
C PRO A 215 28.32 10.91 15.26
N GLU A 216 28.43 11.07 16.59
CA GLU A 216 27.34 10.80 17.52
C GLU A 216 26.18 11.78 17.33
N GLU A 217 26.45 13.08 17.18
CA GLU A 217 25.43 14.10 16.92
C GLU A 217 24.75 13.85 15.56
N GLN A 218 25.51 13.49 14.53
CA GLN A 218 24.97 13.12 13.23
C GLN A 218 24.06 11.89 13.33
N SER A 219 24.45 10.87 14.10
CA SER A 219 23.63 9.65 14.30
C SER A 219 22.35 9.90 15.10
N GLN A 220 22.30 10.97 15.89
CA GLN A 220 21.12 11.39 16.64
C GLN A 220 20.17 12.22 15.78
N LEU A 221 20.71 13.05 14.89
CA LEU A 221 19.95 13.97 14.04
C LEU A 221 19.40 13.29 12.79
N PHE A 222 20.20 12.41 12.18
CA PHE A 222 19.95 11.89 10.85
C PHE A 222 19.64 10.40 10.90
N THR A 223 18.76 9.97 10.01
CA THR A 223 18.29 8.59 9.99
C THR A 223 18.29 8.01 8.59
N THR A 224 18.78 6.79 8.45
CA THR A 224 18.65 6.00 7.21
C THR A 224 17.28 5.31 7.11
N GLU A 225 16.43 5.49 8.12
CA GLU A 225 15.11 4.88 8.16
C GLU A 225 14.05 5.79 7.49
N THR A 226 13.29 5.20 6.58
CA THR A 226 12.13 5.84 5.95
C THR A 226 10.92 5.78 6.89
N PRO A 227 10.09 6.84 7.01
CA PRO A 227 8.91 6.83 7.88
C PRO A 227 8.04 5.61 7.62
N ALA A 228 7.70 4.88 8.67
CA ALA A 228 6.91 3.65 8.53
C ALA A 228 5.46 3.93 8.10
N SER A 229 4.97 5.17 8.16
CA SER A 229 3.58 5.54 7.88
C SER A 229 3.11 5.06 6.50
N PHE A 230 3.79 5.46 5.42
CA PHE A 230 3.38 5.09 4.06
C PHE A 230 3.49 3.58 3.81
N ARG A 231 4.58 2.95 4.27
CA ARG A 231 4.74 1.49 4.24
C ARG A 231 3.61 0.80 4.96
N ASN A 232 3.35 1.17 6.21
CA ASN A 232 2.33 0.56 7.06
C ASN A 232 0.94 0.73 6.44
N LEU A 233 0.64 1.90 5.86
CA LEU A 233 -0.61 2.12 5.12
C LEU A 233 -0.74 1.19 3.92
N ARG A 234 0.34 0.97 3.15
CA ARG A 234 0.34 -0.03 2.05
C ARG A 234 0.10 -1.45 2.58
N LEU A 235 0.78 -1.83 3.67
CA LEU A 235 0.61 -3.15 4.28
C LEU A 235 -0.82 -3.35 4.81
N ILE A 236 -1.41 -2.33 5.45
CA ILE A 236 -2.78 -2.36 5.94
C ILE A 236 -3.77 -2.42 4.76
N HIS A 237 -3.59 -1.59 3.74
CA HIS A 237 -4.39 -1.63 2.51
C HIS A 237 -4.38 -3.04 1.89
N GLY A 238 -3.20 -3.59 1.63
CA GLY A 238 -3.04 -4.92 1.02
C GLY A 238 -3.67 -6.01 1.89
N SER A 239 -3.50 -5.93 3.22
CA SER A 239 -4.07 -6.90 4.16
C SER A 239 -5.59 -6.86 4.18
N CYS A 240 -6.19 -5.66 4.23
CA CYS A 240 -7.63 -5.47 4.12
C CYS A 240 -8.19 -6.04 2.81
N MET A 241 -7.52 -5.76 1.68
CA MET A 241 -7.91 -6.28 0.37
C MET A 241 -7.83 -7.80 0.31
N LEU A 242 -6.77 -8.41 0.86
CA LEU A 242 -6.59 -9.86 0.87
C LEU A 242 -7.60 -10.56 1.79
N ILE A 243 -7.88 -10.02 2.97
CA ILE A 243 -8.89 -10.56 3.89
C ILE A 243 -10.29 -10.46 3.27
N GLY A 244 -10.64 -9.32 2.67
CA GLY A 244 -11.93 -9.11 2.03
C GLY A 244 -12.09 -9.94 0.75
N TRP A 245 -11.32 -9.60 -0.29
CA TRP A 245 -11.44 -10.17 -1.64
C TRP A 245 -10.71 -11.49 -1.84
N GLY A 246 -9.68 -11.79 -1.05
CA GLY A 246 -8.95 -13.06 -1.12
C GLY A 246 -9.56 -14.19 -0.29
N LEU A 247 -10.33 -13.87 0.77
CA LEU A 247 -10.85 -14.87 1.70
C LEU A 247 -12.35 -14.76 1.97
N LEU A 248 -12.84 -13.66 2.57
CA LEU A 248 -14.21 -13.59 3.09
C LEU A 248 -15.27 -13.62 1.99
N LEU A 249 -15.15 -12.73 0.99
CA LEU A 249 -16.13 -12.62 -0.11
C LEU A 249 -16.18 -13.92 -0.95
N PRO A 250 -15.05 -14.49 -1.39
CA PRO A 250 -15.09 -15.73 -2.17
C PRO A 250 -15.61 -16.93 -1.39
N ASN A 251 -15.25 -17.09 -0.11
CA ASN A 251 -15.78 -18.19 0.71
C ASN A 251 -17.31 -18.06 0.89
N GLY A 252 -17.82 -16.85 1.12
CA GLY A 252 -19.26 -16.60 1.16
C GLY A 252 -19.97 -16.96 -0.15
N MET A 253 -19.32 -16.77 -1.31
CA MET A 253 -19.84 -17.17 -2.62
C MET A 253 -19.83 -18.69 -2.81
N LEU A 254 -18.73 -19.36 -2.46
CA LEU A 254 -18.58 -20.81 -2.61
C LEU A 254 -19.60 -21.56 -1.74
N VAL A 255 -19.76 -21.16 -0.47
CA VAL A 255 -20.75 -21.78 0.42
C VAL A 255 -22.18 -21.62 -0.13
N ALA A 256 -22.52 -20.44 -0.65
CA ALA A 256 -23.84 -20.21 -1.26
C ALA A 256 -24.05 -21.01 -2.55
N ARG A 257 -22.99 -21.40 -3.26
CA ARG A 257 -23.08 -22.20 -4.48
C ARG A 257 -23.32 -23.69 -4.19
N TYR A 258 -22.58 -24.27 -3.25
CA TYR A 258 -22.59 -25.71 -2.99
C TYR A 258 -23.56 -26.11 -1.89
N PHE A 259 -23.57 -25.44 -0.74
CA PHE A 259 -24.45 -25.80 0.39
C PHE A 259 -25.91 -25.36 0.23
N LYS A 260 -26.22 -24.56 -0.81
CA LYS A 260 -27.62 -24.30 -1.22
C LYS A 260 -28.29 -25.55 -1.80
N LEU A 261 -27.52 -26.51 -2.30
CA LEU A 261 -28.04 -27.73 -2.94
C LEU A 261 -28.36 -28.85 -1.95
N HIS A 262 -27.93 -28.73 -0.68
CA HIS A 262 -28.03 -29.79 0.30
C HIS A 262 -29.45 -29.82 0.93
N PRO A 263 -30.19 -30.94 0.88
CA PRO A 263 -31.60 -31.02 1.32
C PRO A 263 -31.82 -30.69 2.81
N SER A 264 -30.84 -30.98 3.66
CA SER A 264 -30.89 -30.71 5.11
C SER A 264 -30.29 -29.35 5.53
N SER A 265 -29.88 -28.53 4.57
CA SER A 265 -29.28 -27.22 4.82
C SER A 265 -30.37 -26.25 5.25
N ASN A 266 -30.68 -26.22 6.55
CA ASN A 266 -31.70 -25.41 7.24
C ASN A 266 -31.44 -23.88 7.12
N SER A 267 -31.28 -23.37 5.90
CA SER A 267 -30.89 -21.98 5.58
C SER A 267 -29.53 -21.52 6.16
N ALA A 268 -28.71 -22.45 6.68
CA ALA A 268 -27.40 -22.14 7.27
C ALA A 268 -26.45 -21.46 6.28
N TRP A 269 -26.42 -21.93 5.03
CA TRP A 269 -25.65 -21.33 3.94
C TRP A 269 -25.99 -19.85 3.73
N PHE A 270 -27.26 -19.48 3.90
CA PHE A 270 -27.74 -18.12 3.67
C PHE A 270 -27.32 -17.19 4.81
N LYS A 271 -27.34 -17.68 6.06
CA LYS A 271 -26.80 -16.94 7.21
C LYS A 271 -25.29 -16.72 7.06
N PHE A 272 -24.54 -17.78 6.71
CA PHE A 272 -23.10 -17.68 6.47
C PHE A 272 -22.78 -16.66 5.37
N HIS A 273 -23.47 -16.76 4.23
CA HIS A 273 -23.33 -15.79 3.14
C HIS A 273 -23.63 -14.36 3.60
N ARG A 274 -24.73 -14.14 4.33
CA ARG A 274 -25.10 -12.82 4.86
C ARG A 274 -24.18 -12.27 5.95
N ILE A 275 -23.30 -13.08 6.53
CA ILE A 275 -22.25 -12.62 7.45
C ILE A 275 -20.98 -12.32 6.67
N CYS A 276 -20.50 -13.26 5.85
CA CYS A 276 -19.25 -13.11 5.13
C CYS A 276 -19.26 -11.96 4.11
N GLN A 277 -20.36 -11.77 3.37
CA GLN A 277 -20.42 -10.75 2.33
C GLN A 277 -20.27 -9.32 2.88
N PRO A 278 -21.11 -8.84 3.82
CA PRO A 278 -20.95 -7.49 4.35
C PRO A 278 -19.65 -7.33 5.13
N THR A 279 -19.23 -8.31 5.93
CA THR A 279 -17.96 -8.22 6.68
C THR A 279 -16.76 -8.12 5.76
N GLY A 280 -16.69 -8.95 4.72
CA GLY A 280 -15.62 -8.89 3.73
C GLY A 280 -15.60 -7.57 2.95
N LEU A 281 -16.78 -7.06 2.59
CA LEU A 281 -16.91 -5.80 1.86
C LEU A 281 -16.53 -4.58 2.72
N LEU A 282 -16.89 -4.57 4.01
CA LEU A 282 -16.51 -3.51 4.95
C LEU A 282 -15.00 -3.48 5.16
N VAL A 283 -14.36 -4.63 5.38
CA VAL A 283 -12.90 -4.73 5.51
C VAL A 283 -12.21 -4.26 4.22
N ALA A 284 -12.67 -4.71 3.04
CA ALA A 284 -12.14 -4.24 1.76
C ALA A 284 -12.34 -2.73 1.55
N THR A 285 -13.44 -2.16 2.06
CA THR A 285 -13.72 -0.72 1.98
C THR A 285 -12.74 0.10 2.81
N VAL A 286 -12.34 -0.37 4.00
CA VAL A 286 -11.26 0.26 4.77
C VAL A 286 -9.97 0.32 3.95
N GLY A 287 -9.58 -0.81 3.34
CA GLY A 287 -8.43 -0.86 2.45
C GLY A 287 -8.57 0.12 1.28
N TRP A 288 -9.74 0.19 0.66
CA TRP A 288 -9.98 1.08 -0.49
C TRP A 288 -9.88 2.56 -0.12
N ILE A 289 -10.44 2.96 1.01
CA ILE A 289 -10.35 4.34 1.53
C ILE A 289 -8.89 4.70 1.81
N ILE A 290 -8.12 3.80 2.44
CA ILE A 290 -6.68 4.03 2.66
C ILE A 290 -5.99 4.33 1.33
N ALA A 291 -6.27 3.55 0.28
CA ALA A 291 -5.65 3.80 -1.02
C ALA A 291 -6.05 5.13 -1.63
N LEU A 292 -7.34 5.48 -1.65
CA LEU A 292 -7.81 6.72 -2.26
C LEU A 292 -7.36 7.98 -1.52
N VAL A 293 -7.17 7.90 -0.20
CA VAL A 293 -6.79 9.05 0.62
C VAL A 293 -5.28 9.24 0.68
N ASN A 294 -4.50 8.16 0.66
CA ASN A 294 -3.06 8.24 0.95
C ASN A 294 -2.18 7.95 -0.27
N PHE A 295 -2.71 7.32 -1.31
CA PHE A 295 -1.92 7.00 -2.51
C PHE A 295 -2.44 7.86 -3.65
N ASP A 296 -1.53 8.43 -4.44
CA ASP A 296 -1.92 9.13 -5.67
C ASP A 296 -2.28 8.11 -6.75
N VAL A 297 -3.48 7.53 -6.63
CA VAL A 297 -3.90 6.34 -7.38
C VAL A 297 -4.15 6.66 -8.86
N PHE A 298 -4.39 7.92 -9.21
CA PHE A 298 -4.88 8.31 -10.53
C PHE A 298 -3.98 9.31 -11.30
N SER A 299 -2.87 9.74 -10.71
CA SER A 299 -1.93 10.68 -11.35
C SER A 299 -1.15 10.05 -12.50
N ASP A 300 -0.46 8.94 -12.24
CA ASP A 300 0.52 8.36 -13.15
C ASP A 300 -0.12 7.33 -14.09
N ARG A 301 0.17 7.34 -15.40
CA ARG A 301 -0.40 6.36 -16.36
C ARG A 301 0.34 5.02 -16.39
N ASP A 302 0.72 4.49 -15.24
CA ASP A 302 1.48 3.23 -15.11
C ASP A 302 0.62 2.07 -14.52
N THR A 303 1.27 0.98 -14.10
CA THR A 303 0.61 -0.18 -13.47
C THR A 303 -0.21 0.20 -12.23
N ARG A 304 0.14 1.26 -11.50
CA ARG A 304 -0.61 1.73 -10.32
C ARG A 304 -1.95 2.30 -10.72
N PHE A 305 -2.00 3.06 -11.81
CA PHE A 305 -3.27 3.53 -12.37
C PHE A 305 -4.16 2.37 -12.81
N VAL A 306 -3.60 1.35 -13.45
CA VAL A 306 -4.39 0.17 -13.83
C VAL A 306 -4.92 -0.57 -12.60
N HIS A 307 -4.07 -0.82 -11.60
CA HIS A 307 -4.48 -1.43 -10.32
C HIS A 307 -5.58 -0.61 -9.63
N GLY A 308 -5.39 0.70 -9.56
CA GLY A 308 -6.29 1.66 -8.93
C GLY A 308 -7.65 1.78 -9.62
N LEU A 309 -7.64 1.91 -10.95
CA LEU A 309 -8.84 2.02 -11.77
C LEU A 309 -9.67 0.74 -11.72
N VAL A 310 -9.05 -0.40 -12.02
CA VAL A 310 -9.75 -1.69 -12.03
C VAL A 310 -10.20 -2.06 -10.61
N GLY A 311 -9.37 -1.80 -9.60
CA GLY A 311 -9.73 -2.00 -8.19
C GLY A 311 -10.93 -1.15 -7.77
N SER A 312 -10.99 0.11 -8.17
CA SER A 312 -12.13 1.00 -7.86
C SER A 312 -13.41 0.56 -8.56
N ILE A 313 -13.32 0.06 -9.80
CA ILE A 313 -14.47 -0.54 -10.50
C ILE A 313 -14.96 -1.79 -9.75
N VAL A 314 -14.06 -2.69 -9.32
CA VAL A 314 -14.40 -3.88 -8.54
C VAL A 314 -15.07 -3.50 -7.21
N MET A 315 -14.57 -2.48 -6.52
CA MET A 315 -15.16 -1.98 -5.27
C MET A 315 -16.56 -1.39 -5.49
N ALA A 316 -16.76 -0.59 -6.53
CA ALA A 316 -18.06 -0.05 -6.89
C ALA A 316 -19.08 -1.17 -7.21
N LEU A 317 -18.68 -2.16 -8.03
CA LEU A 317 -19.50 -3.33 -8.32
C LEU A 317 -19.77 -4.17 -7.06
N GLY A 318 -18.80 -4.27 -6.15
CA GLY A 318 -18.94 -4.91 -4.85
C GLY A 318 -20.04 -4.28 -3.99
N TRP A 319 -20.09 -2.95 -3.90
CA TRP A 319 -21.16 -2.20 -3.20
C TRP A 319 -22.52 -2.25 -3.91
N LEU A 320 -22.53 -2.37 -5.23
CA LEU A 320 -23.76 -2.61 -5.98
C LEU A 320 -24.39 -3.97 -5.66
N GLN A 321 -23.63 -4.97 -5.20
CA GLN A 321 -24.19 -6.28 -4.83
C GLN A 321 -25.19 -6.23 -3.67
N PRO A 322 -24.86 -5.69 -2.47
CA PRO A 322 -25.83 -5.59 -1.37
C PRO A 322 -27.00 -4.64 -1.71
N LEU A 323 -26.75 -3.57 -2.47
CA LEU A 323 -27.82 -2.68 -2.96
C LEU A 323 -28.80 -3.45 -3.87
N ASN A 324 -28.29 -4.21 -4.84
CA ASN A 324 -29.11 -5.09 -5.67
C ASN A 324 -29.81 -6.20 -4.84
N ALA A 325 -29.16 -6.70 -3.79
CA ALA A 325 -29.73 -7.69 -2.89
C ALA A 325 -30.83 -7.14 -1.98
N TYR A 326 -30.90 -5.83 -1.76
CA TYR A 326 -32.03 -5.20 -1.08
C TYR A 326 -33.31 -5.32 -1.91
N PHE A 327 -33.22 -5.14 -3.24
CA PHE A 327 -34.35 -5.29 -4.18
C PHE A 327 -34.66 -6.75 -4.55
N ARG A 328 -34.16 -7.71 -3.77
CA ARG A 328 -34.32 -9.15 -4.02
C ARG A 328 -35.81 -9.54 -4.02
N PRO A 329 -36.38 -10.02 -5.14
CA PRO A 329 -37.79 -10.44 -5.17
C PRO A 329 -38.05 -11.63 -4.22
N HIS A 330 -39.17 -11.57 -3.51
CA HIS A 330 -39.61 -12.61 -2.57
C HIS A 330 -40.05 -13.89 -3.32
N ILE A 331 -39.95 -15.02 -2.63
CA ILE A 331 -40.46 -16.31 -3.09
C ILE A 331 -41.73 -16.59 -2.30
N SER A 332 -42.85 -16.80 -2.98
CA SER A 332 -44.08 -17.27 -2.36
C SER A 332 -44.02 -18.80 -2.23
N PRO A 333 -44.32 -19.40 -1.06
CA PRO A 333 -44.17 -20.84 -0.83
C PRO A 333 -44.94 -21.72 -1.84
N ASP A 334 -46.11 -21.26 -2.28
CA ASP A 334 -47.06 -22.05 -3.07
C ASP A 334 -47.05 -21.72 -4.57
N HIS A 335 -46.16 -20.82 -5.01
CA HIS A 335 -46.10 -20.38 -6.41
C HIS A 335 -44.70 -20.59 -7.02
N PRO A 336 -44.62 -20.89 -8.34
CA PRO A 336 -43.35 -20.94 -9.04
C PRO A 336 -42.64 -19.58 -8.97
N LYS A 337 -41.31 -19.60 -9.08
CA LYS A 337 -40.49 -18.37 -9.08
C LYS A 337 -40.95 -17.43 -10.20
N THR A 338 -41.10 -16.16 -9.87
CA THR A 338 -41.41 -15.12 -10.86
C THR A 338 -40.24 -14.91 -11.84
N THR A 339 -40.53 -14.45 -13.06
CA THR A 339 -39.49 -14.12 -14.06
C THR A 339 -38.48 -13.12 -13.50
N THR A 340 -38.94 -12.10 -12.76
CA THR A 340 -38.09 -11.12 -12.07
C THR A 340 -37.13 -11.78 -11.08
N ARG A 341 -37.59 -12.77 -10.31
CA ARG A 341 -36.75 -13.56 -9.39
C ARG A 341 -35.66 -14.31 -10.15
N ILE A 342 -35.98 -14.90 -11.29
CA ILE A 342 -35.04 -15.70 -12.10
C ILE A 342 -33.97 -14.80 -12.73
N VAL A 343 -34.36 -13.67 -13.32
CA VAL A 343 -33.42 -12.69 -13.90
C VAL A 343 -32.50 -12.13 -12.82
N TRP A 344 -33.06 -11.75 -11.66
CA TRP A 344 -32.28 -11.28 -10.53
C TRP A 344 -31.26 -12.33 -10.05
N GLU A 345 -31.65 -13.61 -9.96
CA GLU A 345 -30.73 -14.70 -9.57
C GLU A 345 -29.57 -14.87 -10.57
N HIS A 346 -29.81 -14.70 -11.86
CA HIS A 346 -28.76 -14.74 -12.88
C HIS A 346 -27.84 -13.54 -12.79
N TYR A 347 -28.39 -12.33 -12.74
CA TYR A 347 -27.60 -11.10 -12.68
C TYR A 347 -26.77 -11.02 -11.40
N HIS A 348 -27.38 -11.24 -10.23
CA HIS A 348 -26.67 -11.21 -8.95
C HIS A 348 -25.54 -12.25 -8.89
N ARG A 349 -25.80 -13.48 -9.36
CA ARG A 349 -24.76 -14.51 -9.40
C ARG A 349 -23.66 -14.18 -10.42
N GLY A 350 -24.04 -13.78 -11.63
CA GLY A 350 -23.10 -13.49 -12.71
C GLY A 350 -22.18 -12.33 -12.38
N ALA A 351 -22.75 -11.23 -11.89
CA ALA A 351 -21.98 -10.07 -11.45
C ALA A 351 -21.06 -10.40 -10.26
N GLY A 352 -21.50 -11.24 -9.31
CA GLY A 352 -20.63 -11.71 -8.22
C GLY A 352 -19.41 -12.49 -8.70
N TRP A 353 -19.59 -13.43 -9.63
CA TRP A 353 -18.46 -14.17 -10.23
C TRP A 353 -17.55 -13.26 -11.05
N PHE A 354 -18.11 -12.30 -11.77
CA PHE A 354 -17.33 -11.31 -12.50
C PHE A 354 -16.42 -10.51 -11.56
N CYS A 355 -16.98 -9.95 -10.46
CA CYS A 355 -16.18 -9.25 -9.44
C CYS A 355 -15.06 -10.11 -8.87
N PHE A 356 -15.34 -11.39 -8.59
CA PHE A 356 -14.35 -12.32 -8.07
C PHE A 356 -13.17 -12.52 -9.02
N PHE A 357 -13.40 -12.76 -10.32
CA PHE A 357 -12.28 -12.95 -11.25
C PHE A 357 -11.49 -11.66 -11.46
N CYS A 358 -12.17 -10.51 -11.54
CA CYS A 358 -11.51 -9.22 -11.60
C CYS A 358 -10.66 -8.96 -10.35
N SER A 359 -11.16 -9.31 -9.15
CA SER A 359 -10.41 -9.10 -7.91
C SER A 359 -9.13 -9.93 -7.85
N LEU A 360 -9.08 -11.13 -8.44
CA LEU A 360 -7.85 -11.93 -8.54
C LEU A 360 -6.77 -11.18 -9.33
N ILE A 361 -7.15 -10.59 -10.47
CA ILE A 361 -6.24 -9.81 -11.32
C ILE A 361 -5.75 -8.58 -10.55
N VAL A 362 -6.66 -7.85 -9.91
CA VAL A 362 -6.34 -6.64 -9.13
C VAL A 362 -5.37 -6.95 -7.98
N ILE A 363 -5.56 -8.07 -7.27
CA ILE A 363 -4.64 -8.50 -6.20
C ILE A 363 -3.25 -8.79 -6.77
N VAL A 364 -3.15 -9.52 -7.88
CA VAL A 364 -1.85 -9.79 -8.53
C VAL A 364 -1.16 -8.49 -8.91
N LEU A 365 -1.84 -7.58 -9.61
CA LEU A 365 -1.29 -6.26 -9.95
C LEU A 365 -0.85 -5.49 -8.69
N GLY A 366 -1.65 -5.54 -7.63
CA GLY A 366 -1.33 -4.92 -6.33
C GLY A 366 -0.07 -5.49 -5.70
N THR A 367 0.21 -6.79 -5.83
CA THR A 367 1.47 -7.36 -5.35
C THR A 367 2.67 -6.96 -6.20
N LEU A 368 2.50 -6.79 -7.51
CA LEU A 368 3.60 -6.43 -8.42
C LEU A 368 4.11 -5.00 -8.20
N ILE A 369 3.25 -4.09 -7.73
CA ILE A 369 3.63 -2.70 -7.44
C ILE A 369 4.32 -2.53 -6.08
N ILE A 370 4.39 -3.57 -5.24
CA ILE A 370 5.09 -3.49 -3.94
C ILE A 370 6.60 -3.39 -4.20
N PRO A 371 7.29 -2.31 -3.82
CA PRO A 371 8.70 -2.13 -4.17
C PRO A 371 9.62 -3.10 -3.45
N ARG A 372 9.40 -3.31 -2.15
CA ARG A 372 10.26 -4.14 -1.30
C ARG A 372 10.07 -5.63 -1.59
N PRO A 373 11.14 -6.38 -1.93
CA PRO A 373 11.05 -7.79 -2.29
C PRO A 373 10.44 -8.66 -1.18
N ASN A 374 10.79 -8.41 0.09
CA ASN A 374 10.28 -9.18 1.22
C ASN A 374 8.78 -8.98 1.45
N ASP A 375 8.30 -7.73 1.39
CA ASP A 375 6.88 -7.41 1.52
C ASP A 375 6.09 -7.99 0.34
N ARG A 376 6.63 -7.86 -0.88
CA ARG A 376 6.07 -8.45 -2.10
C ARG A 376 5.92 -9.96 -1.97
N LEU A 377 6.98 -10.66 -1.57
CA LEU A 377 6.99 -12.10 -1.37
C LEU A 377 5.99 -12.51 -0.28
N GLY A 378 5.89 -11.75 0.81
CA GLY A 378 4.94 -11.97 1.88
C GLY A 378 3.49 -11.94 1.37
N PHE A 379 3.11 -10.90 0.62
CA PHE A 379 1.77 -10.81 0.03
C PHE A 379 1.48 -11.87 -1.03
N GLN A 380 2.46 -12.17 -1.89
CA GLN A 380 2.31 -13.23 -2.90
C GLN A 380 2.11 -14.59 -2.24
N SER A 381 2.91 -14.90 -1.21
CA SER A 381 2.78 -16.14 -0.43
C SER A 381 1.42 -16.22 0.27
N ALA A 382 0.98 -15.13 0.92
CA ALA A 382 -0.32 -15.05 1.57
C ALA A 382 -1.47 -15.23 0.55
N PHE A 383 -1.36 -14.64 -0.64
CA PHE A 383 -2.35 -14.81 -1.70
C PHE A 383 -2.42 -16.25 -2.21
N VAL A 384 -1.27 -16.91 -2.42
CA VAL A 384 -1.21 -18.34 -2.77
C VAL A 384 -1.87 -19.19 -1.68
N VAL A 385 -1.61 -18.92 -0.40
CA VAL A 385 -2.27 -19.61 0.72
C VAL A 385 -3.79 -19.41 0.68
N CYS A 386 -4.28 -18.20 0.41
CA CYS A 386 -5.71 -17.93 0.26
C CYS A 386 -6.33 -18.75 -0.88
N LEU A 387 -5.66 -18.82 -2.03
CA LEU A 387 -6.10 -19.64 -3.17
C LEU A 387 -6.12 -21.13 -2.83
N LEU A 388 -5.11 -21.65 -2.13
CA LEU A 388 -5.07 -23.05 -1.70
C LEU A 388 -6.20 -23.38 -0.72
N ILE A 389 -6.50 -22.49 0.24
CA ILE A 389 -7.64 -22.62 1.13
C ILE A 389 -8.95 -22.66 0.33
N MET A 390 -9.12 -21.75 -0.63
CA MET A 390 -10.30 -21.71 -1.50
C MET A 390 -10.45 -22.99 -2.33
N LEU A 391 -9.37 -23.50 -2.93
CA LEU A 391 -9.38 -24.74 -3.70
C LEU A 391 -9.67 -25.95 -2.82
N GLY A 392 -9.12 -26.01 -1.61
CA GLY A 392 -9.43 -27.03 -0.61
C GLY A 392 -10.91 -27.01 -0.22
N ASN A 393 -11.46 -25.83 0.07
CA ASN A 393 -12.88 -25.65 0.37
C ASN A 393 -13.76 -26.08 -0.81
N LEU A 394 -13.40 -25.70 -2.03
CA LEU A 394 -14.08 -26.11 -3.27
C LEU A 394 -14.05 -27.63 -3.45
N ALA A 395 -12.90 -28.27 -3.27
CA ALA A 395 -12.74 -29.72 -3.39
C ALA A 395 -13.56 -30.47 -2.34
N PHE A 396 -13.52 -30.01 -1.08
CA PHE A 396 -14.33 -30.53 0.01
C PHE A 396 -15.83 -30.44 -0.31
N MET A 397 -16.32 -29.25 -0.67
CA MET A 397 -17.73 -29.03 -1.02
C MET A 397 -18.18 -29.85 -2.24
N LYS A 398 -17.31 -30.04 -3.24
CA LYS A 398 -17.61 -30.88 -4.41
C LYS A 398 -17.64 -32.36 -4.06
N SER A 399 -16.78 -32.81 -3.14
CA SER A 399 -16.78 -34.19 -2.65
C SER A 399 -18.04 -34.47 -1.84
N ASP A 400 -18.37 -33.60 -0.89
CA ASP A 400 -19.57 -33.68 -0.05
C ASP A 400 -20.85 -33.71 -0.89
N SER A 401 -21.00 -32.76 -1.83
CA SER A 401 -22.13 -32.74 -2.76
C SER A 401 -22.28 -34.04 -3.56
N LYS A 402 -21.17 -34.70 -3.95
CA LYS A 402 -21.22 -36.01 -4.63
C LYS A 402 -21.63 -37.15 -3.70
N GLN A 403 -21.24 -37.11 -2.42
CA GLN A 403 -21.60 -38.14 -1.45
C GLN A 403 -23.09 -38.08 -1.10
N ASP A 404 -23.62 -36.87 -0.88
CA ASP A 404 -25.03 -36.64 -0.58
C ASP A 404 -25.95 -37.08 -1.74
N LEU A 405 -25.58 -36.76 -3.00
CA LEU A 405 -26.28 -37.26 -4.19
C LEU A 405 -26.32 -38.80 -4.28
N ARG A 406 -25.22 -39.49 -3.91
CA ARG A 406 -25.20 -40.96 -3.87
C ARG A 406 -26.07 -41.52 -2.74
N GLY A 407 -26.03 -40.90 -1.56
CA GLY A 407 -26.87 -41.25 -0.42
C GLY A 407 -28.36 -41.15 -0.76
N PHE A 408 -28.76 -40.04 -1.38
CA PHE A 408 -30.14 -39.79 -1.82
C PHE A 408 -30.63 -40.79 -2.89
N CYS A 409 -29.77 -41.18 -3.84
CA CYS A 409 -30.11 -42.23 -4.81
C CYS A 409 -30.22 -43.62 -4.18
N CYS A 410 -29.41 -43.94 -3.15
CA CYS A 410 -29.44 -45.24 -2.49
C CYS A 410 -30.63 -45.43 -1.54
N THR A 411 -31.15 -44.37 -0.92
CA THR A 411 -32.30 -44.42 0.00
C THR A 411 -33.65 -44.47 -0.70
N ARG A 412 -33.71 -44.18 -2.01
CA ARG A 412 -34.91 -44.30 -2.85
C ARG A 412 -34.97 -45.64 -3.59
N LYS A 413 -34.56 -46.75 -2.96
CA LYS A 413 -34.97 -48.08 -3.43
C LYS A 413 -36.47 -48.24 -3.13
N ILE A 414 -37.22 -48.57 -4.17
CA ILE A 414 -38.69 -48.68 -4.27
C ILE A 414 -39.26 -49.42 -3.03
N PRO A 415 -40.27 -48.89 -2.33
CA PRO A 415 -40.93 -49.63 -1.26
C PRO A 415 -41.57 -50.90 -1.85
N PRO A 416 -41.51 -52.05 -1.14
CA PRO A 416 -42.10 -53.29 -1.64
C PRO A 416 -43.59 -53.07 -1.94
N ALA A 417 -44.03 -53.60 -3.08
CA ALA A 417 -45.43 -53.52 -3.51
C ALA A 417 -46.33 -54.09 -2.42
N GLU A 418 -47.37 -53.35 -2.04
CA GLU A 418 -48.42 -53.84 -1.15
C GLU A 418 -49.05 -55.09 -1.76
N GLU A 419 -49.05 -56.19 -1.00
CA GLU A 419 -49.75 -57.42 -1.37
C GLU A 419 -51.25 -57.14 -1.54
N PRO A 420 -51.88 -57.67 -2.60
CA PRO A 420 -53.31 -57.48 -2.82
C PRO A 420 -54.11 -58.22 -1.75
N LYS A 421 -55.03 -57.50 -1.10
CA LYS A 421 -56.00 -58.06 -0.16
C LYS A 421 -56.87 -59.09 -0.86
N GLU A 422 -56.80 -60.33 -0.38
CA GLU A 422 -57.71 -61.42 -0.69
C GLU A 422 -59.14 -60.99 -0.29
N LYS A 423 -60.08 -61.11 -1.22
CA LYS A 423 -61.50 -60.90 -0.96
C LYS A 423 -62.07 -62.23 -0.48
N ASP A 424 -62.48 -62.29 0.77
CA ASP A 424 -63.37 -63.34 1.26
C ASP A 424 -64.73 -63.16 0.59
N GLU A 425 -65.01 -63.98 -0.42
CA GLU A 425 -66.36 -64.31 -0.86
C GLU A 425 -66.72 -65.66 -0.22
N ASP A 426 -67.58 -65.64 0.79
CA ASP A 426 -68.45 -66.79 1.08
C ASP A 426 -69.74 -66.30 1.77
N ASN A 427 -70.87 -66.56 1.11
CA ASN A 427 -72.20 -66.55 1.68
C ASN A 427 -73.05 -67.59 0.91
N ALA A 428 -73.61 -68.53 1.68
CA ALA A 428 -74.64 -69.54 1.33
C ALA A 428 -74.19 -70.87 0.71
#